data_AF-A0A8C5M3W6-F1
#
_entry.id   AF-A0A8C5M3W6-F1
#
_cell.length_a   1.000
_cell.length_b   1.000
_cell.length_c   1.000
_cell.angle_alpha   90.00
_cell.angle_beta   90.00
_cell.angle_gamma   90.00
#
_symmetry.space_group_name_H-M   'P 1'
#
loop_
_entity.id
_entity.type
_entity.pdbx_description
1 polymer ?
#
loop_
_entity_poly.entity_id
_entity_poly.type
_entity_poly.pdbx_seq_one_letter_code
_entity_poly.pdbx_strand_id
1 'polypeptide(L)'
;MSPFPDEVHVFTAPHWRMKQLVGGYCENLSKTNFSNNTDFRALLQSLYETFKEFKMHEQIENEYIIGLLQQHSQTEKHVHSDNKLSEMQVLFEKGMKNVKNEYGQLNYAQ
;
A
#
# COMPACT_ATOMS: atom_id res chain seq x y z
N MET A 1 21.81 4.03 -15.04
CA MET A 1 21.52 2.62 -14.73
C MET A 1 22.26 2.25 -13.45
N SER A 2 21.72 1.33 -12.65
CA SER A 2 22.40 0.86 -11.43
C SER A 2 23.77 0.27 -11.81
N PRO A 3 24.83 0.49 -11.02
CA PRO A 3 26.16 -0.04 -11.33
C PRO A 3 26.29 -1.56 -11.07
N PHE A 4 25.25 -2.20 -10.52
CA PHE A 4 25.26 -3.62 -10.17
C PHE A 4 24.64 -4.50 -11.26
N PRO A 5 25.15 -5.72 -11.50
CA PRO A 5 24.53 -6.69 -12.40
C PRO A 5 23.09 -7.06 -12.00
N ASP A 6 22.27 -7.40 -12.99
CA ASP A 6 20.83 -7.66 -12.78
C ASP A 6 20.61 -8.86 -11.83
N GLU A 7 21.43 -9.90 -11.93
CA GLU A 7 21.32 -11.14 -11.15
C GLU A 7 21.53 -10.96 -9.64
N VAL A 8 22.17 -9.86 -9.22
CA VAL A 8 22.38 -9.52 -7.81
C VAL A 8 21.51 -8.35 -7.35
N HIS A 9 20.67 -7.80 -8.23
CA HIS A 9 19.91 -6.59 -7.95
C HIS A 9 18.56 -6.87 -7.27
N VAL A 10 18.61 -7.23 -5.99
CA VAL A 10 17.43 -7.64 -5.20
C VAL A 10 16.30 -6.60 -5.08
N PHE A 11 16.56 -5.31 -5.36
CA PHE A 11 15.57 -4.24 -5.21
C PHE A 11 14.87 -3.78 -6.50
N THR A 12 15.46 -3.98 -7.69
CA THR A 12 14.99 -3.29 -8.92
C THR A 12 13.60 -3.77 -9.33
N ALA A 13 13.42 -5.08 -9.46
CA ALA A 13 12.14 -5.64 -9.89
C ALA A 13 11.03 -5.42 -8.85
N PRO A 14 11.23 -5.69 -7.54
CA PRO A 14 10.22 -5.37 -6.53
C PRO A 14 9.83 -3.88 -6.52
N HIS A 15 10.81 -2.96 -6.53
CA HIS A 15 10.51 -1.53 -6.49
C HIS A 15 9.90 -1.00 -7.79
N TRP A 16 10.18 -1.62 -8.94
CA TRP A 16 9.43 -1.34 -10.16
C TRP A 16 7.94 -1.64 -9.96
N ARG A 17 7.60 -2.81 -9.40
CA ARG A 17 6.21 -3.16 -9.10
C ARG A 17 5.59 -2.19 -8.08
N MET A 18 6.31 -1.83 -7.02
CA MET A 18 5.81 -0.86 -6.03
C MET A 18 5.52 0.50 -6.68
N LYS A 19 6.40 0.98 -7.58
CA LYS A 19 6.17 2.23 -8.34
C LYS A 19 4.99 2.14 -9.30
N GLN A 20 4.78 0.99 -9.94
CA GLN A 20 3.59 0.76 -10.77
C GLN A 20 2.30 0.87 -9.97
N LEU A 21 2.27 0.28 -8.77
CA LEU A 21 1.14 0.40 -7.84
C LEU A 21 0.92 1.84 -7.37
N VAL A 22 2.00 2.57 -7.08
CA VAL A 22 1.94 4.01 -6.79
C VAL A 22 1.28 4.78 -7.92
N GLY A 23 1.73 4.57 -9.16
CA GLY A 23 1.13 5.18 -10.34
C GLY A 23 -0.36 4.85 -10.45
N GLY A 24 -0.71 3.56 -10.29
CA GLY A 24 -2.09 3.09 -10.38
C GLY A 24 -3.04 3.73 -9.37
N TYR A 25 -2.67 3.78 -8.08
CA TYR A 25 -3.55 4.41 -7.10
C TYR A 25 -3.59 5.94 -7.23
N CYS A 26 -2.50 6.60 -7.66
CA CYS A 26 -2.50 8.03 -7.95
C CYS A 26 -3.46 8.38 -9.07
N GLU A 27 -3.47 7.57 -10.14
CA GLU A 27 -4.42 7.72 -11.25
C GLU A 27 -5.86 7.51 -10.76
N ASN A 28 -6.13 6.43 -10.04
CA ASN A 28 -7.46 6.16 -9.48
C ASN A 28 -7.93 7.31 -8.59
N LEU A 29 -7.09 7.80 -7.68
CA LEU A 29 -7.41 8.92 -6.79
C LEU A 29 -7.81 10.17 -7.57
N SER A 30 -7.14 10.46 -8.68
CA SER A 30 -7.43 11.64 -9.52
C SER A 30 -8.74 11.54 -10.32
N LYS A 31 -9.24 10.32 -10.53
CA LYS A 31 -10.40 10.04 -11.39
C LYS A 31 -11.66 9.62 -10.63
N THR A 32 -11.53 9.22 -9.36
CA THR A 32 -12.65 8.77 -8.53
C THR A 32 -13.66 9.89 -8.29
N ASN A 33 -14.94 9.60 -8.52
CA ASN A 33 -16.03 10.45 -8.07
C ASN A 33 -16.35 10.19 -6.59
N PHE A 34 -15.84 11.05 -5.70
CA PHE A 34 -16.06 10.92 -4.25
C PHE A 34 -17.50 11.14 -3.79
N SER A 35 -18.39 11.67 -4.64
CA SER A 35 -19.82 11.78 -4.35
C SER A 35 -20.59 10.49 -4.69
N ASN A 36 -19.98 9.55 -5.42
CA ASN A 36 -20.55 8.25 -5.72
C ASN A 36 -20.01 7.19 -4.75
N ASN A 37 -20.91 6.57 -3.97
CA ASN A 37 -20.52 5.58 -2.96
C ASN A 37 -19.86 4.33 -3.57
N THR A 38 -20.27 3.91 -4.76
CA THR A 38 -19.67 2.76 -5.45
C THR A 38 -18.24 3.07 -5.87
N ASP A 39 -18.01 4.23 -6.50
CA ASP A 39 -16.66 4.65 -6.91
C ASP A 39 -15.75 4.86 -5.70
N PHE A 40 -16.27 5.46 -4.63
CA PHE A 40 -15.52 5.64 -3.38
C PHE A 40 -15.14 4.29 -2.74
N ARG A 41 -16.06 3.32 -2.67
CA ARG A 41 -15.76 1.97 -2.16
C ARG A 41 -14.75 1.24 -3.04
N ALA A 42 -14.87 1.34 -4.37
CA ALA A 42 -13.93 0.74 -5.30
C ALA A 42 -12.51 1.30 -5.11
N LEU A 43 -12.38 2.63 -4.92
CA LEU A 43 -11.10 3.27 -4.59
C LEU A 43 -10.52 2.72 -3.28
N LEU A 44 -11.32 2.67 -2.21
CA LEU A 44 -10.84 2.21 -0.90
C LEU A 44 -10.40 0.74 -0.94
N GLN A 45 -11.13 -0.12 -1.65
CA GLN A 45 -10.74 -1.52 -1.83
C GLN A 45 -9.43 -1.65 -2.63
N SER A 46 -9.28 -0.86 -3.70
CA SER A 46 -8.05 -0.81 -4.50
C SER A 46 -6.84 -0.35 -3.66
N LEU A 47 -7.02 0.70 -2.83
CA LEU A 47 -5.99 1.17 -1.90
C LEU A 47 -5.64 0.10 -0.86
N TYR A 48 -6.63 -0.58 -0.29
CA TYR A 48 -6.40 -1.64 0.70
C TYR A 48 -5.56 -2.79 0.14
N GLU A 49 -5.91 -3.32 -1.04
CA GLU A 49 -5.12 -4.39 -1.67
C GLU A 49 -3.72 -3.93 -2.07
N THR A 50 -3.58 -2.70 -2.55
CA THR A 50 -2.26 -2.12 -2.87
C THR A 50 -1.37 -2.05 -1.64
N PHE A 51 -1.90 -1.57 -0.51
CA PHE A 51 -1.13 -1.45 0.73
C PHE A 51 -0.89 -2.80 1.40
N LYS A 52 -1.70 -3.83 1.13
CA LYS A 52 -1.34 -5.23 1.47
C LYS A 52 -0.11 -5.70 0.69
N GLU A 53 -0.02 -5.37 -0.59
CA GLU A 53 1.17 -5.73 -1.39
C GLU A 53 2.41 -4.98 -0.90
N PHE A 54 2.29 -3.68 -0.55
CA PHE A 54 3.39 -2.93 0.08
C PHE A 54 3.84 -3.57 1.40
N LYS A 55 2.90 -4.02 2.24
CA LYS A 55 3.24 -4.67 3.50
C LYS A 55 3.95 -6.00 3.28
N MET A 56 3.48 -6.80 2.33
CA MET A 56 4.14 -8.05 1.92
C MET A 56 5.56 -7.79 1.39
N HIS A 57 5.73 -6.75 0.59
CA HIS A 57 7.04 -6.34 0.07
C HIS A 57 8.04 -6.04 1.20
N GLU A 58 7.66 -5.22 2.19
CA GLU A 58 8.51 -4.92 3.35
C GLU A 58 8.79 -6.17 4.20
N GLN A 59 7.82 -7.09 4.32
CA GLN A 59 8.03 -8.35 5.05
C GLN A 59 9.06 -9.25 4.36
N ILE A 60 8.98 -9.39 3.03
CA ILE A 60 9.94 -10.16 2.24
C ILE A 60 11.34 -9.54 2.35
N GLU A 61 11.47 -8.22 2.21
CA GLU A 61 12.76 -7.55 2.36
C GLU A 61 13.35 -7.75 3.76
N ASN A 62 12.53 -7.63 4.81
CA ASN A 62 12.97 -7.86 6.18
C ASN A 62 13.46 -9.29 6.41
N GLU A 63 12.71 -10.29 5.96
CA GLU A 63 12.99 -11.70 6.21
C GLU A 63 14.18 -12.22 5.38
N TYR A 64 14.28 -11.83 4.10
CA TYR A 64 15.21 -12.44 3.15
C TYR A 64 16.42 -11.59 2.81
N ILE A 65 16.42 -10.28 3.13
CA ILE A 65 17.52 -9.38 2.77
C ILE A 65 18.09 -8.73 4.02
N ILE A 66 17.26 -8.00 4.77
CA ILE A 66 17.73 -7.11 5.85
C ILE A 66 18.15 -7.91 7.07
N GLY A 67 17.39 -8.93 7.48
CA GLY A 67 17.76 -9.79 8.60
C GLY A 67 19.14 -10.45 8.41
N LEU A 68 19.38 -11.00 7.21
CA LEU A 68 20.68 -11.56 6.85
C LEU A 68 21.77 -10.50 6.81
N LEU A 69 21.50 -9.36 6.17
CA LEU A 69 22.45 -8.25 6.09
C LEU A 69 22.88 -7.78 7.48
N GLN A 70 21.93 -7.58 8.40
CA GLN A 70 22.19 -7.17 9.79
C GLN A 70 23.04 -8.20 10.54
N GLN A 71 22.74 -9.49 10.38
CA GLN A 71 23.50 -10.58 10.99
C GLN A 71 24.96 -10.58 10.51
N HIS A 72 25.20 -10.33 9.22
CA HIS A 72 26.53 -10.32 8.64
C HIS A 72 27.30 -9.01 8.87
N SER A 73 26.61 -7.87 8.89
CA SER A 73 27.22 -6.55 9.05
C SER A 73 27.43 -6.15 10.51
N GLN A 74 26.81 -6.84 11.46
CA GLN A 74 26.79 -6.49 12.89
C GLN A 74 26.22 -5.08 13.14
N THR A 75 25.27 -4.63 12.31
CA THR A 75 24.60 -3.33 12.46
C THR A 75 23.14 -3.48 12.85
N GLU A 76 22.75 -2.97 14.01
CA GLU A 76 21.34 -2.95 14.49
C GLU A 76 20.56 -1.73 13.98
N LYS A 77 20.70 -1.39 12.68
CA LYS A 77 19.85 -0.33 12.11
C LYS A 77 18.52 -0.95 11.67
N HIS A 78 17.42 -0.50 12.27
CA HIS A 78 16.08 -0.74 11.74
C HIS A 78 15.89 0.08 10.46
N VAL A 79 16.29 -0.49 9.32
CA VAL A 79 16.22 0.20 8.02
C VAL A 79 14.82 0.11 7.40
N HIS A 80 14.04 -0.92 7.73
CA HIS A 80 12.68 -1.14 7.22
C HIS A 80 11.67 -1.16 8.37
N SER A 81 11.01 -0.03 8.60
CA SER A 81 9.89 0.09 9.55
C SER A 81 8.58 -0.36 8.90
N ASP A 82 7.47 -0.49 9.66
CA ASP A 82 6.12 -0.73 9.10
C ASP A 82 5.69 0.36 8.10
N ASN A 83 6.43 1.47 7.95
CA ASN A 83 6.15 2.58 7.02
C ASN A 83 4.71 3.12 7.14
N LYS A 84 4.10 2.95 8.32
CA LYS A 84 2.69 3.24 8.62
C LYS A 84 1.70 2.49 7.73
N LEU A 85 2.11 1.40 7.07
CA LEU A 85 1.27 0.61 6.19
C LEU A 85 0.09 0.01 6.94
N SER A 86 0.31 -0.42 8.18
CA SER A 86 -0.75 -0.94 9.04
C SER A 86 -1.76 0.16 9.41
N GLU A 87 -1.31 1.39 9.67
CA GLU A 87 -2.17 2.54 9.94
C GLU A 87 -3.06 2.88 8.72
N MET A 88 -2.46 2.85 7.52
CA MET A 88 -3.17 3.11 6.27
C MET A 88 -4.21 2.03 5.96
N GLN A 89 -3.90 0.75 6.17
CA GLN A 89 -4.88 -0.33 6.04
C GLN A 89 -6.09 -0.13 6.96
N VAL A 90 -5.84 0.22 8.23
CA VAL A 90 -6.91 0.54 9.20
C VAL A 90 -7.74 1.74 8.75
N LEU A 91 -7.11 2.78 8.17
CA LEU A 91 -7.82 3.93 7.62
C LEU A 91 -8.78 3.53 6.50
N PHE A 92 -8.34 2.69 5.56
CA PHE A 92 -9.18 2.23 4.45
C PHE A 92 -10.33 1.34 4.93
N GLU A 93 -10.07 0.42 5.86
CA GLU A 93 -11.12 -0.40 6.49
C GLU A 93 -12.17 0.45 7.19
N LYS A 94 -11.75 1.48 7.94
CA LYS A 94 -12.66 2.44 8.56
C LYS A 94 -13.49 3.17 7.52
N GLY A 95 -12.87 3.62 6.43
CA GLY A 95 -13.57 4.22 5.29
C GLY A 95 -14.66 3.29 4.76
N MET A 96 -14.31 2.04 4.45
CA MET A 96 -15.23 1.05 3.88
C MET A 96 -16.40 0.69 4.82
N LYS A 97 -16.16 0.63 6.14
CA LYS A 97 -17.20 0.36 7.15
C LYS A 97 -18.17 1.54 7.32
N ASN A 98 -17.70 2.77 7.15
CA ASN A 98 -18.48 3.98 7.43
C ASN A 98 -19.23 4.55 6.20
N VAL A 99 -19.04 3.98 5.01
CA VAL A 99 -19.88 4.34 3.84
C VAL A 99 -21.32 3.92 4.11
N LYS A 100 -22.19 4.91 4.36
CA LYS A 100 -23.63 4.70 4.54
C LYS A 100 -24.20 4.01 3.29
N ASN A 101 -24.98 2.96 3.49
CA ASN A 101 -25.81 2.42 2.39
C ASN A 101 -26.75 3.52 1.90
N GLU A 102 -26.99 3.59 0.59
CA GLU A 102 -27.76 4.64 -0.08
C GLU A 102 -29.15 4.88 0.56
N TYR A 103 -29.72 3.85 1.19
CA TYR A 103 -30.95 3.94 1.98
C TYR A 103 -30.91 4.87 3.20
N GLY A 104 -29.74 5.22 3.73
CA GLY A 104 -29.58 6.10 4.90
C GLY A 104 -29.61 7.60 4.58
N GLN A 105 -29.58 7.99 3.30
CA GLN A 105 -29.64 9.40 2.88
C GLN A 105 -31.08 9.92 2.74
N LEU A 106 -32.07 9.03 2.57
CA LEU A 106 -33.49 9.42 2.45
C LEU A 106 -34.11 9.90 3.78
N ASN A 107 -33.50 9.59 4.93
CA ASN A 107 -34.06 9.90 6.25
C ASN A 107 -33.71 11.29 6.81
N TYR A 108 -33.02 12.14 6.03
CA TYR A 108 -32.68 13.52 6.44
C TYR A 108 -33.34 14.61 5.58
N ALA A 109 -34.30 14.23 4.72
CA ALA A 109 -35.04 15.15 3.86
C ALA A 109 -36.53 15.32 4.27
N GLN A 110 -36.89 15.06 5.53
CA GLN A 110 -38.19 15.40 6.12
C GLN A 110 -38.06 16.47 7.20
#